data_AF-A0A377Z6H1-F1
#
_entry.id   AF-A0A377Z6H1-F1
#
_cell.length_a   1.000
_cell.length_b   1.000
_cell.length_c   1.000
_cell.angle_alpha   90.00
_cell.angle_beta   90.00
_cell.angle_gamma   90.00
#
_symmetry.space_group_name_H-M   'P 1'
#
loop_
_entity.id
_entity.type
_entity.pdbx_description
1 polymer ?
#
loop_
_entity_poly.entity_id
_entity_poly.type
_entity_poly.pdbx_seq_one_letter_code
_entity_poly.pdbx_strand_id
1 'polypeptide(L)'
;MEGKTRWSLVCQTSIGGEHVTVLSRTVTGVIGAALDASQAGQKVFWVGGIAGYKTEELEDLYWFSADMPERMRSPALSREYRDFEEFESVAKATKDPEMNQGLRLLEQYFPLPQKLQVMREHAVTDETQAQVTVSTAHRSKGLEWPVVALNEDFADITDPMLPDDERTDETNLLYVAVTRARKLLVINGLLQVLLDEDDADGGEGDIPAC
;
A
#
# COMPACT_ATOMS: atom_id res chain seq x y z
N MET A 1 18.98 3.94 3.28
CA MET A 1 18.61 5.08 2.38
C MET A 1 18.14 4.59 1.01
N GLU A 2 17.95 3.27 0.85
CA GLU A 2 17.58 2.55 -0.37
C GLU A 2 16.12 2.71 -0.82
N GLY A 3 15.20 3.16 0.03
CA GLY A 3 13.76 3.21 -0.31
C GLY A 3 13.36 4.27 -1.36
N LYS A 4 14.22 5.27 -1.60
CA LYS A 4 13.91 6.41 -2.48
C LYS A 4 13.99 6.07 -3.98
N THR A 5 14.76 5.05 -4.35
CA THR A 5 15.07 4.75 -5.76
C THR A 5 13.97 3.94 -6.44
N ARG A 6 13.20 3.14 -5.69
CA ARG A 6 12.20 2.22 -6.26
C ARG A 6 10.85 2.87 -6.52
N TRP A 7 10.42 3.78 -5.65
CA TRP A 7 9.25 4.63 -5.87
C TRP A 7 9.46 5.64 -7.00
N SER A 8 10.70 6.09 -7.23
CA SER A 8 11.03 6.93 -8.39
C SER A 8 10.78 6.22 -9.72
N LEU A 9 10.83 4.89 -9.76
CA LEU A 9 10.43 4.12 -10.93
C LEU A 9 8.90 4.10 -11.06
N VAL A 10 8.13 3.73 -10.02
CA VAL A 10 6.65 3.70 -10.08
C VAL A 10 6.03 5.08 -10.38
N CYS A 11 6.61 6.16 -9.86
CA CYS A 11 6.21 7.53 -10.21
C CYS A 11 6.58 7.91 -11.65
N GLN A 12 7.60 7.26 -12.24
CA GLN A 12 7.95 7.34 -13.68
C GLN A 12 7.21 6.27 -14.53
N THR A 13 6.56 5.29 -13.89
CA THR A 13 5.77 4.21 -14.48
C THR A 13 4.38 4.70 -14.89
N SER A 14 4.28 5.91 -15.42
CA SER A 14 3.62 5.99 -16.71
C SER A 14 4.57 5.32 -17.71
N ILE A 15 4.62 3.98 -17.76
CA ILE A 15 5.39 3.27 -18.79
C ILE A 15 4.79 3.76 -20.13
N GLY A 16 5.45 4.74 -20.76
CA GLY A 16 4.93 5.40 -21.96
C GLY A 16 3.62 6.20 -21.85
N GLY A 17 3.17 6.62 -20.66
CA GLY A 17 1.87 7.30 -20.51
C GLY A 17 0.67 6.37 -20.27
N GLU A 18 0.89 5.07 -20.09
CA GLU A 18 -0.18 4.11 -19.84
C GLU A 18 -0.72 4.18 -18.40
N HIS A 19 -2.03 3.94 -18.26
CA HIS A 19 -2.73 3.82 -17.00
C HIS A 19 -2.16 2.66 -16.16
N VAL A 20 -1.86 2.90 -14.90
CA VAL A 20 -1.35 1.87 -13.97
C VAL A 20 -2.27 1.68 -12.77
N THR A 21 -2.47 0.43 -12.35
CA THR A 21 -3.20 0.13 -11.12
C THR A 21 -2.26 -0.27 -10.02
N VAL A 22 -2.28 0.44 -8.89
CA VAL A 22 -1.51 0.11 -7.69
C VAL A 22 -2.38 -0.66 -6.70
N LEU A 23 -1.97 -1.88 -6.37
CA LEU A 23 -2.64 -2.72 -5.38
C LEU A 23 -1.85 -2.76 -4.08
N SER A 24 -2.53 -2.48 -2.98
CA SER A 24 -1.95 -2.48 -1.63
C SER A 24 -2.61 -3.53 -0.75
N ARG A 25 -1.90 -4.01 0.28
CA ARG A 25 -2.48 -4.89 1.30
C ARG A 25 -3.44 -4.11 2.21
N THR A 26 -2.99 -2.95 2.68
CA THR A 26 -3.64 -2.11 3.69
C THR A 26 -4.40 -0.94 3.06
N VAL A 27 -5.38 -0.41 3.78
CA VAL A 27 -6.06 0.84 3.40
C VAL A 27 -5.09 2.01 3.43
N THR A 28 -4.25 2.10 4.47
CA THR A 28 -3.25 3.16 4.55
C THR A 28 -2.22 3.09 3.42
N GLY A 29 -1.87 1.89 2.94
CA GLY A 29 -1.04 1.70 1.75
C GLY A 29 -1.66 2.29 0.48
N VAL A 30 -2.98 2.13 0.30
CA VAL A 30 -3.72 2.78 -0.80
C VAL A 30 -3.67 4.29 -0.69
N ILE A 31 -3.87 4.85 0.51
CA ILE A 31 -3.76 6.29 0.75
C ILE A 31 -2.36 6.79 0.42
N GLY A 32 -1.31 6.07 0.82
CA GLY A 32 0.07 6.38 0.48
C GLY A 32 0.31 6.43 -1.04
N ALA A 33 -0.11 5.40 -1.76
CA ALA A 33 0.01 5.35 -3.22
C ALA A 33 -0.75 6.51 -3.91
N ALA A 34 -1.93 6.85 -3.41
CA ALA A 34 -2.71 7.97 -3.92
C ALA A 34 -2.06 9.33 -3.61
N LEU A 35 -1.45 9.48 -2.43
CA LEU A 35 -0.69 10.68 -2.07
C LEU A 35 0.50 10.85 -3.03
N ASP A 36 1.29 9.80 -3.26
CA ASP A 36 2.43 9.84 -4.20
C ASP A 36 1.98 10.28 -5.60
N ALA A 37 0.96 9.61 -6.16
CA ALA A 37 0.42 9.94 -7.48
C ALA A 37 -0.13 11.37 -7.56
N SER A 38 -0.83 11.82 -6.52
CA SER A 38 -1.41 13.17 -6.49
C SER A 38 -0.34 14.25 -6.32
N GLN A 39 0.75 13.98 -5.58
CA GLN A 39 1.89 14.90 -5.51
C GLN A 39 2.62 15.00 -6.86
N ALA A 40 2.55 13.96 -7.69
CA ALA A 40 3.03 13.98 -9.08
C ALA A 40 2.03 14.63 -10.06
N GLY A 41 0.88 15.14 -9.59
CA GLY A 41 -0.14 15.79 -10.41
C GLY A 41 -0.99 14.82 -11.25
N GLN A 42 -0.96 13.53 -10.94
CA GLN A 42 -1.72 12.51 -11.65
C GLN A 42 -3.17 12.46 -11.14
N LYS A 43 -4.14 12.20 -12.01
CA LYS A 43 -5.51 11.91 -11.60
C LYS A 43 -5.62 10.47 -11.13
N VAL A 44 -6.29 10.30 -9.99
CA VAL A 44 -6.37 9.03 -9.27
C VAL A 44 -7.81 8.53 -9.22
N PHE A 45 -8.05 7.33 -9.72
CA PHE A 45 -9.31 6.62 -9.52
C PHE A 45 -9.21 5.67 -8.31
N TRP A 46 -10.26 5.63 -7.49
CA TRP A 46 -10.31 4.80 -6.30
C TRP A 46 -11.37 3.72 -6.48
N VAL A 47 -10.98 2.45 -6.42
CA VAL A 47 -11.93 1.34 -6.57
C VAL A 47 -12.93 1.35 -5.41
N GLY A 48 -14.21 1.55 -5.73
CA GLY A 48 -15.26 1.69 -4.71
C GLY A 48 -15.33 3.07 -4.05
N GLY A 49 -14.64 4.07 -4.61
CA GLY A 49 -14.70 5.47 -4.20
C GLY A 49 -13.83 5.82 -2.98
N ILE A 50 -13.26 7.03 -2.99
CA ILE A 50 -12.33 7.52 -1.96
C ILE A 50 -12.92 7.50 -0.54
N ALA A 51 -14.22 7.76 -0.38
CA ALA A 51 -14.89 7.73 0.92
C ALA A 51 -14.83 6.34 1.60
N GLY A 52 -14.68 5.27 0.82
CA GLY A 52 -14.57 3.91 1.33
C GLY A 52 -13.24 3.59 2.01
N TYR A 53 -12.23 4.46 1.89
CA TYR A 53 -10.87 4.27 2.41
C TYR A 53 -10.59 5.10 3.67
N LYS A 54 -11.59 5.80 4.21
CA LYS A 54 -11.53 6.49 5.51
C LYS A 54 -10.28 7.37 5.69
N THR A 55 -9.98 8.21 4.70
CA THR A 55 -8.84 9.15 4.74
C THR A 55 -8.83 10.07 5.98
N GLU A 56 -10.00 10.22 6.59
CA GLU A 56 -10.27 10.93 7.84
C GLU A 56 -9.56 10.32 9.04
N GLU A 57 -9.45 9.00 9.13
CA GLU A 57 -8.77 8.35 10.27
C GLU A 57 -7.28 8.70 10.27
N LEU A 58 -6.67 8.82 9.10
CA LEU A 58 -5.28 9.27 8.96
C LEU A 58 -5.12 10.77 9.25
N GLU A 59 -6.12 11.58 8.89
CA GLU A 59 -6.16 13.01 9.23
C GLU A 59 -6.29 13.22 10.75
N ASP A 60 -7.12 12.40 11.42
CA ASP A 60 -7.25 12.40 12.88
C ASP A 60 -5.95 11.97 13.57
N LEU A 61 -5.23 10.99 13.01
CA LEU A 61 -3.91 10.59 13.50
C LEU A 61 -2.90 11.75 13.44
N TYR A 62 -2.93 12.56 12.38
CA TYR A 62 -2.10 13.77 12.29
C TYR A 62 -2.48 14.83 13.34
N TRP A 63 -3.77 15.05 13.58
CA TRP A 63 -4.19 16.01 14.62
C TRP A 63 -3.88 15.52 16.03
N PHE A 64 -3.95 14.21 16.25
CA PHE A 64 -3.54 13.58 17.50
C PHE A 64 -2.03 13.74 17.73
N SER A 65 -1.20 13.57 16.69
CA SER A 65 0.25 13.78 16.79
C SER A 65 0.65 15.25 17.01
N ALA A 66 -0.20 16.19 16.59
CA ALA A 66 -0.01 17.62 16.80
C ALA A 66 -0.56 18.14 18.15
N ASP A 67 -1.07 17.25 19.02
CA ASP A 67 -1.76 17.60 20.27
C ASP A 67 -2.92 18.60 20.06
N MET A 68 -3.70 18.40 18.99
CA MET A 68 -4.87 19.21 18.61
C MET A 68 -6.14 18.36 18.49
N PRO A 69 -6.61 17.70 19.58
CA PRO A 69 -7.73 16.79 19.53
C PRO A 69 -9.06 17.43 19.12
N GLU A 70 -9.21 18.75 19.29
CA GLU A 70 -10.39 19.50 18.85
C GLU A 70 -10.56 19.57 17.33
N ARG A 71 -9.51 19.24 16.57
CA ARG A 71 -9.54 19.16 15.09
C ARG A 71 -9.86 17.77 14.57
N MET A 72 -9.80 16.76 15.43
CA MET A 72 -10.14 15.38 15.07
C MET A 72 -11.65 15.26 14.84
N ARG A 73 -12.04 14.43 13.86
CA ARG A 73 -13.44 14.12 13.56
C ARG A 73 -13.98 13.05 14.50
N SER A 74 -13.13 12.11 14.91
CA SER A 74 -13.47 11.01 15.82
C SER A 74 -12.67 11.10 17.12
N PRO A 75 -13.27 10.84 18.30
CA PRO A 75 -12.56 10.79 19.57
C PRO A 75 -11.86 9.43 19.84
N ALA A 76 -11.80 8.51 18.85
CA ALA A 76 -11.31 7.15 19.06
C ALA A 76 -9.87 7.10 19.60
N LEU A 77 -8.93 7.78 18.93
CA LEU A 77 -7.52 7.78 19.35
C LEU A 77 -7.35 8.33 20.78
N SER A 78 -8.02 9.44 21.14
CA SER A 78 -7.92 10.01 22.50
C SER A 78 -8.61 9.17 23.58
N ARG A 79 -9.46 8.20 23.21
CA ARG A 79 -10.07 7.25 24.14
C ARG A 79 -9.20 6.01 24.35
N GLU A 80 -8.51 5.59 23.31
CA GLU A 80 -7.69 4.37 23.28
C GLU A 80 -6.26 4.63 23.76
N TYR A 81 -5.76 5.85 23.57
CA TYR A 81 -4.39 6.25 23.90
C TYR A 81 -4.39 7.56 24.68
N ARG A 82 -3.51 7.65 25.67
CA ARG A 82 -3.27 8.83 26.50
C ARG A 82 -2.72 10.00 25.69
N ASP A 83 -1.77 9.70 24.81
CA ASP A 83 -1.03 10.66 24.00
C ASP A 83 -0.45 9.96 22.75
N PHE A 84 0.12 10.75 21.84
CA PHE A 84 0.73 10.22 20.62
C PHE A 84 1.97 9.35 20.92
N GLU A 85 2.69 9.60 22.01
CA GLU A 85 3.85 8.79 22.41
C GLU A 85 3.42 7.35 22.77
N GLU A 86 2.31 7.20 23.48
CA GLU A 86 1.72 5.87 23.74
C GLU A 86 1.28 5.19 22.45
N PHE A 87 0.61 5.90 21.54
CA PHE A 87 0.23 5.35 20.23
C PHE A 87 1.46 4.85 19.46
N GLU A 88 2.51 5.66 19.38
CA GLU A 88 3.74 5.31 18.68
C GLU A 88 4.45 4.10 19.34
N SER A 89 4.47 4.05 20.68
CA SER A 89 5.01 2.90 21.41
C SER A 89 4.22 1.63 21.12
N VAL A 90 2.89 1.70 21.06
CA VAL A 90 2.04 0.55 20.71
C VAL A 90 2.31 0.13 19.28
N ALA A 91 2.30 1.05 18.31
CA ALA A 91 2.56 0.76 16.91
C ALA A 91 3.94 0.11 16.67
N LYS A 92 4.97 0.46 17.46
CA LYS A 92 6.29 -0.17 17.38
C LYS A 92 6.32 -1.56 18.02
N ALA A 93 5.52 -1.77 19.06
CA ALA A 93 5.45 -3.04 19.79
C ALA A 93 4.55 -4.07 19.09
N THR A 94 3.44 -3.61 18.51
CA THR A 94 2.54 -4.40 17.69
C THR A 94 3.07 -4.32 16.26
N LYS A 95 3.38 -5.45 15.60
CA LYS A 95 3.75 -5.43 14.17
C LYS A 95 2.53 -5.11 13.28
N ASP A 96 1.61 -4.26 13.74
CA ASP A 96 0.38 -3.89 13.05
C ASP A 96 0.72 -3.09 11.79
N PRO A 97 0.41 -3.60 10.59
CA PRO A 97 0.77 -2.94 9.35
C PRO A 97 0.09 -1.58 9.15
N GLU A 98 -1.18 -1.43 9.58
CA GLU A 98 -1.94 -0.19 9.42
C GLU A 98 -1.36 0.92 10.30
N MET A 99 -1.10 0.62 11.59
CA MET A 99 -0.51 1.62 12.50
C MET A 99 0.87 2.08 12.02
N ASN A 100 1.73 1.14 11.64
CA ASN A 100 3.09 1.43 11.19
C ASN A 100 3.11 2.17 9.85
N GLN A 101 2.18 1.87 8.94
CA GLN A 101 2.04 2.63 7.70
C GLN A 101 1.53 4.05 8.00
N GLY A 102 0.59 4.22 8.95
CA GLY A 102 0.07 5.52 9.36
C GLY A 102 1.17 6.45 9.84
N LEU A 103 2.02 5.97 10.76
CA LEU A 103 3.20 6.70 11.24
C LEU A 103 4.13 7.11 10.09
N ARG A 104 4.42 6.19 9.17
CA ARG A 104 5.26 6.48 7.99
C ARG A 104 4.66 7.57 7.11
N LEU A 105 3.35 7.58 6.89
CA LEU A 105 2.71 8.63 6.09
C LEU A 105 2.74 9.99 6.79
N LEU A 106 2.57 10.04 8.11
CA LEU A 106 2.72 11.27 8.89
C LEU A 106 4.12 11.89 8.73
N GLU A 107 5.16 11.06 8.76
CA GLU A 107 6.55 11.50 8.56
C GLU A 107 6.83 11.95 7.11
N GLN A 108 6.34 11.18 6.12
CA GLN A 108 6.62 11.43 4.71
C GLN A 108 5.85 12.65 4.17
N TYR A 109 4.64 12.90 4.67
CA TYR A 109 3.74 13.90 4.11
C TYR A 109 3.42 15.00 5.13
N PHE A 110 4.29 16.00 5.21
CA PHE A 110 4.09 17.16 6.07
C PHE A 110 3.86 18.47 5.28
N PRO A 111 2.87 19.30 5.65
CA PRO A 111 1.76 19.01 6.57
C PRO A 111 0.66 18.15 5.90
N LEU A 112 0.25 17.06 6.58
CA LEU A 112 -0.60 16.01 6.00
C LEU A 112 -1.97 16.51 5.52
N PRO A 113 -2.71 17.37 6.25
CA PRO A 113 -4.05 17.79 5.83
C PRO A 113 -4.06 18.46 4.45
N GLN A 114 -3.05 19.27 4.15
CA GLN A 114 -2.88 19.92 2.84
C GLN A 114 -2.59 18.89 1.75
N LYS A 115 -1.80 17.86 2.06
CA LYS A 115 -1.50 16.77 1.12
C LYS A 115 -2.73 15.92 0.82
N LEU A 116 -3.53 15.61 1.85
CA LEU A 116 -4.83 14.94 1.70
C LEU A 116 -5.83 15.78 0.91
N GLN A 117 -5.84 17.11 1.08
CA GLN A 117 -6.66 18.00 0.27
C GLN A 117 -6.29 17.90 -1.22
N VAL A 118 -5.00 18.05 -1.55
CA VAL A 118 -4.52 17.91 -2.94
C VAL A 118 -4.88 16.53 -3.51
N MET A 119 -4.74 15.47 -2.72
CA MET A 119 -5.12 14.12 -3.11
C MET A 119 -6.61 14.01 -3.47
N ARG A 120 -7.49 14.61 -2.66
CA ARG A 120 -8.94 14.64 -2.92
C ARG A 120 -9.27 15.44 -4.19
N GLU A 121 -8.55 16.52 -4.49
CA GLU A 121 -8.72 17.32 -5.72
C GLU A 121 -8.27 16.58 -7.00
N HIS A 122 -7.37 15.61 -6.85
CA HIS A 122 -6.91 14.75 -7.94
C HIS A 122 -7.76 13.48 -8.11
N ALA A 123 -8.66 13.19 -7.17
CA ALA A 123 -9.56 12.06 -7.29
C ALA A 123 -10.56 12.25 -8.45
N VAL A 124 -10.70 11.23 -9.29
CA VAL A 124 -11.69 11.18 -10.38
C VAL A 124 -12.71 10.06 -10.14
N THR A 125 -13.92 10.26 -10.63
CA THR A 125 -15.02 9.28 -10.50
C THR A 125 -15.13 8.34 -11.68
N ASP A 126 -14.49 8.67 -12.81
CA ASP A 126 -14.43 7.85 -14.01
C ASP A 126 -12.99 7.34 -14.17
N GLU A 127 -12.84 6.02 -14.15
CA GLU A 127 -11.54 5.35 -14.26
C GLU A 127 -10.82 5.67 -15.58
N THR A 128 -11.57 5.94 -16.65
CA THR A 128 -10.99 6.28 -17.96
C THR A 128 -10.25 7.63 -17.97
N GLN A 129 -10.52 8.47 -16.97
CA GLN A 129 -9.86 9.76 -16.78
C GLN A 129 -8.63 9.68 -15.86
N ALA A 130 -8.39 8.53 -15.24
CA ALA A 130 -7.29 8.36 -14.32
C ALA A 130 -6.01 7.93 -15.04
N GLN A 131 -4.88 8.47 -14.58
CA GLN A 131 -3.56 7.91 -14.87
C GLN A 131 -3.19 6.80 -13.90
N VAL A 132 -3.74 6.83 -12.68
CA VAL A 132 -3.49 5.82 -11.64
C VAL A 132 -4.81 5.35 -11.05
N THR A 133 -5.04 4.04 -11.01
CA THR A 133 -6.08 3.43 -10.17
C THR A 133 -5.44 2.90 -8.90
N VAL A 134 -6.06 3.14 -7.74
CA VAL A 134 -5.61 2.60 -6.46
C VAL A 134 -6.69 1.71 -5.84
N SER A 135 -6.26 0.59 -5.26
CA SER A 135 -7.16 -0.32 -4.55
C SER A 135 -6.44 -1.17 -3.52
N THR A 136 -7.19 -1.73 -2.56
CA THR A 136 -6.67 -2.86 -1.79
C THR A 136 -6.77 -4.13 -2.65
N ALA A 137 -5.87 -5.08 -2.45
CA ALA A 137 -5.96 -6.38 -3.10
C ALA A 137 -7.32 -7.06 -2.83
N HIS A 138 -7.88 -6.91 -1.63
CA HIS A 138 -9.22 -7.39 -1.29
C HIS A 138 -10.32 -6.79 -2.18
N ARG A 139 -10.34 -5.46 -2.34
CA ARG A 139 -11.34 -4.75 -3.15
C ARG A 139 -11.15 -4.98 -4.64
N SER A 140 -9.97 -5.43 -5.06
CA SER A 140 -9.66 -5.74 -6.45
C SER A 140 -10.23 -7.06 -6.96
N LYS A 141 -10.82 -7.90 -6.09
CA LYS A 141 -11.31 -9.23 -6.45
C LYS A 141 -12.33 -9.15 -7.60
N GLY A 142 -12.06 -9.90 -8.67
CA GLY A 142 -12.91 -9.92 -9.87
C GLY A 142 -12.66 -8.78 -10.86
N LEU A 143 -11.76 -7.84 -10.54
CA LEU A 143 -11.30 -6.80 -11.45
C LEU A 143 -9.95 -7.20 -12.06
N GLU A 144 -9.61 -6.64 -13.20
CA GLU A 144 -8.34 -6.90 -13.88
C GLU A 144 -7.90 -5.67 -14.68
N TRP A 145 -6.58 -5.44 -14.76
CA TRP A 145 -6.01 -4.29 -15.45
C TRP A 145 -4.86 -4.71 -16.37
N PRO A 146 -4.58 -3.96 -17.46
CA PRO A 146 -3.43 -4.22 -18.31
C PRO A 146 -2.11 -4.20 -17.53
N VAL A 147 -1.91 -3.18 -16.69
CA VAL A 147 -0.70 -2.99 -15.88
C VAL A 147 -1.10 -2.89 -14.41
N VAL A 148 -0.50 -3.75 -13.59
CA VAL A 148 -0.65 -3.72 -12.13
C VAL A 148 0.71 -3.58 -11.48
N ALA A 149 0.82 -2.69 -10.49
CA ALA A 149 1.96 -2.58 -9.60
C ALA A 149 1.57 -3.00 -8.19
N LEU A 150 2.38 -3.85 -7.58
CA LEU A 150 2.21 -4.22 -6.18
C LEU A 150 2.90 -3.19 -5.30
N ASN A 151 2.21 -2.73 -4.27
CA ASN A 151 2.78 -1.88 -3.23
C ASN A 151 3.71 -2.70 -2.31
N GLU A 152 4.53 -2.03 -1.51
CA GLU A 152 5.50 -2.65 -0.59
C GLU A 152 4.88 -3.09 0.75
N ASP A 153 3.56 -2.90 0.94
CA ASP A 153 2.90 -3.09 2.23
C ASP A 153 2.33 -4.51 2.45
N PHE A 154 2.63 -5.46 1.57
CA PHE A 154 2.27 -6.86 1.76
C PHE A 154 3.10 -7.50 2.88
N ALA A 155 2.47 -8.41 3.63
CA ALA A 155 3.13 -9.14 4.70
C ALA A 155 4.25 -10.04 4.14
N ASP A 156 5.34 -10.16 4.90
CA ASP A 156 6.43 -11.06 4.56
C ASP A 156 6.02 -12.52 4.80
N ILE A 157 5.51 -13.16 3.75
CA ILE A 157 5.10 -14.57 3.80
C ILE A 157 6.27 -15.55 3.91
N THR A 158 7.51 -15.07 3.95
CA THR A 158 8.72 -15.89 4.21
C THR A 158 9.10 -15.91 5.68
N ASP A 159 8.54 -15.02 6.52
CA ASP A 159 8.86 -14.96 7.96
C ASP A 159 8.55 -16.31 8.62
N PRO A 160 9.55 -17.04 9.18
CA PRO A 160 9.33 -18.35 9.80
C PRO A 160 8.47 -18.28 11.06
N MET A 161 8.28 -17.10 11.64
CA MET A 161 7.43 -16.87 12.81
C MET A 161 5.97 -16.61 12.45
N LEU A 162 5.63 -16.43 11.17
CA LEU A 162 4.25 -16.23 10.73
C LEU A 162 3.45 -17.53 10.88
N PRO A 163 2.30 -17.52 11.58
CA PRO A 163 1.43 -18.70 11.70
C PRO A 163 1.01 -19.24 10.33
N ASP A 164 0.84 -20.57 10.20
CA ASP A 164 0.56 -21.21 8.91
C ASP A 164 -0.77 -20.79 8.28
N ASP A 165 -1.80 -20.57 9.11
CA ASP A 165 -3.10 -20.06 8.68
C ASP A 165 -2.99 -18.63 8.16
N GLU A 166 -2.31 -17.76 8.90
CA GLU A 166 -2.03 -16.38 8.48
C GLU A 166 -1.18 -16.34 7.20
N ARG A 167 -0.12 -17.15 7.12
CA ARG A 167 0.71 -17.29 5.92
C ARG A 167 -0.11 -17.70 4.71
N THR A 168 -1.03 -18.66 4.89
CA THR A 168 -1.92 -19.11 3.82
C THR A 168 -2.84 -17.98 3.35
N ASP A 169 -3.43 -17.22 4.27
CA ASP A 169 -4.30 -16.10 3.94
C ASP A 169 -3.55 -14.96 3.24
N GLU A 170 -2.34 -14.63 3.69
CA GLU A 170 -1.48 -13.63 3.04
C GLU A 170 -1.02 -14.07 1.66
N THR A 171 -0.64 -15.35 1.50
CA THR A 171 -0.27 -15.93 0.20
C THR A 171 -1.45 -15.87 -0.77
N ASN A 172 -2.65 -16.22 -0.31
CA ASN A 172 -3.87 -16.16 -1.12
C ASN A 172 -4.19 -14.73 -1.54
N LEU A 173 -4.00 -13.74 -0.66
CA LEU A 173 -4.22 -12.35 -1.04
C LEU A 173 -3.17 -11.87 -2.05
N LEU A 174 -1.90 -12.20 -1.85
CA LEU A 174 -0.83 -11.86 -2.80
C LEU A 174 -1.12 -12.46 -4.18
N TYR A 175 -1.57 -13.72 -4.21
CA TYR A 175 -2.04 -14.39 -5.44
C TYR A 175 -3.21 -13.62 -6.10
N VAL A 176 -4.19 -13.16 -5.32
CA VAL A 176 -5.26 -12.31 -5.86
C VAL A 176 -4.66 -11.06 -6.50
N ALA A 177 -3.76 -10.35 -5.83
CA ALA A 177 -3.16 -9.11 -6.34
C ALA A 177 -2.37 -9.33 -7.64
N VAL A 178 -1.51 -10.36 -7.67
CA VAL A 178 -0.70 -10.76 -8.82
C VAL A 178 -1.59 -11.06 -10.03
N THR A 179 -2.65 -11.85 -9.82
CA THR A 179 -3.56 -12.27 -10.90
C THR A 179 -4.49 -11.17 -11.41
N ARG A 180 -4.44 -9.96 -10.84
CA ARG A 180 -5.18 -8.82 -11.42
C ARG A 180 -4.48 -8.25 -12.65
N ALA A 181 -3.20 -8.55 -12.85
CA ALA A 181 -2.42 -8.10 -14.01
C ALA A 181 -2.75 -8.93 -15.26
N ARG A 182 -3.06 -8.27 -16.38
CA ARG A 182 -3.34 -8.94 -17.67
C ARG A 182 -2.17 -8.93 -18.65
N LYS A 183 -1.30 -7.92 -18.57
CA LYS A 183 -0.16 -7.77 -19.49
C LYS A 183 1.16 -7.61 -18.74
N LEU A 184 1.21 -6.70 -17.77
CA LEU A 184 2.43 -6.38 -17.04
C LEU A 184 2.16 -6.31 -15.54
N LEU A 185 3.01 -6.99 -14.78
CA LEU A 185 3.06 -6.92 -13.32
C LEU A 185 4.37 -6.26 -12.90
N VAL A 186 4.28 -5.16 -12.16
CA VAL A 186 5.43 -4.57 -11.46
C VAL A 186 5.47 -5.19 -10.07
N ILE A 187 6.45 -6.06 -9.85
CA ILE A 187 6.63 -6.78 -8.60
C ILE A 187 7.20 -5.90 -7.48
N ASN A 188 6.78 -6.19 -6.25
CA ASN A 188 7.30 -5.55 -5.04
C ASN A 188 8.50 -6.36 -4.46
N GLY A 189 8.96 -5.99 -3.27
CA GLY A 189 10.23 -6.49 -2.74
C GLY A 189 10.12 -7.95 -2.34
N LEU A 190 8.96 -8.30 -1.76
CA LEU A 190 8.60 -9.65 -1.39
C LEU A 190 8.63 -10.60 -2.60
N LEU A 191 7.97 -10.23 -3.70
CA LEU A 191 7.99 -11.07 -4.91
C LEU A 191 9.38 -11.19 -5.55
N GLN A 192 10.22 -10.16 -5.45
CA GLN A 192 11.61 -10.26 -5.92
C GLN A 192 12.37 -11.34 -5.13
N VAL A 193 12.30 -11.30 -3.80
CA VAL A 193 12.92 -12.31 -2.94
C VAL A 193 12.43 -13.72 -3.27
N LEU A 194 11.12 -13.91 -3.42
CA LEU A 194 10.53 -15.22 -3.73
C LEU A 194 11.00 -15.76 -5.09
N LEU A 195 11.15 -14.91 -6.10
CA LEU A 195 11.64 -15.33 -7.41
C LEU A 195 13.14 -15.66 -7.40
N ASP A 196 13.93 -14.92 -6.63
CA ASP A 196 15.37 -15.15 -6.50
C ASP A 196 15.69 -16.46 -5.73
N GLU A 197 14.81 -16.88 -4.81
CA GLU A 197 14.94 -18.14 -4.07
C GLU A 197 14.69 -19.38 -4.94
N ASP A 198 13.76 -19.32 -5.89
CA ASP A 198 13.46 -20.41 -6.83
C ASP A 198 14.63 -20.69 -7.79
N ASP A 199 15.39 -19.65 -8.17
CA ASP A 199 16.56 -19.78 -9.05
C ASP A 199 17.76 -20.44 -8.33
N ALA A 200 17.80 -20.44 -6.99
CA ALA A 200 18.87 -21.03 -6.20
C ALA A 200 18.72 -22.54 -5.97
N ASP A 201 17.50 -23.09 -6.06
CA ASP A 201 17.21 -24.52 -5.83
C ASP A 201 17.05 -25.34 -7.12
N GLY A 202 17.09 -24.69 -8.30
CA GLY A 202 17.01 -25.32 -9.63
C GLY A 202 18.26 -26.10 -10.09
N GLY A 203 19.18 -26.42 -9.18
CA GLY A 203 20.56 -26.83 -9.46
C GLY A 203 20.96 -28.25 -9.04
N GLU A 204 20.07 -29.21 -8.79
CA GLU A 204 20.47 -30.62 -8.62
C GLU A 204 19.33 -31.60 -8.98
N GLY A 205 18.89 -31.55 -10.23
CA GLY A 205 18.07 -32.61 -10.83
C GLY A 205 18.97 -33.72 -11.37
N ASP A 206 19.30 -34.70 -10.53
CA ASP A 206 20.01 -35.92 -10.91
C ASP A 206 19.18 -36.69 -11.97
N ILE A 207 19.58 -36.60 -13.23
CA ILE A 207 18.99 -37.40 -14.31
C ILE A 207 19.65 -38.78 -14.24
N PRO A 208 18.93 -39.88 -13.93
CA PRO A 208 19.53 -41.19 -13.97
C PRO A 208 19.86 -41.53 -15.43
N ALA A 209 21.15 -41.68 -15.72
CA ALA A 209 21.61 -42.17 -17.01
C ALA A 209 21.09 -43.60 -17.24
N CYS A 210 20.42 -43.81 -18.38
CA CYS A 210 20.18 -45.15 -18.94
C CYS A 210 21.48 -45.77 -19.47
#